data_AF-A0A940GH38-F1
#
_entry.id   AF-A0A940GH38-F1
#
_cell.length_a   1.000
_cell.length_b   1.000
_cell.length_c   1.000
_cell.angle_alpha   90.00
_cell.angle_beta   90.00
_cell.angle_gamma   90.00
#
_symmetry.space_group_name_H-M   'P 1'
#
loop_
_entity.id
_entity.type
_entity.pdbx_description
1 polymer ?
#
loop_
_entity_poly.entity_id
_entity_poly.type
_entity_poly.pdbx_seq_one_letter_code
_entity_poly.pdbx_strand_id
1 'polypeptide(L)'
;MVFKRFAGGLLLAFALLCGAPAAAKTALPGLFLHNGQAFIFRLEAGQPVDIRAAGKDDKPAKGELKAGLEDNFGSTLTVTSEASEQLDYEAWIAKDEYSKGTRTKVCTLVPGQPGFENWPETLAGLRLTNFKPAGDSFGCD
;
A
#
# COMPACT_ATOMS: atom_id res chain seq x y z
N MET A 1 21.02 3.85 79.72
CA MET A 1 20.81 2.49 79.19
C MET A 1 20.60 2.62 77.69
N VAL A 2 21.60 2.44 76.83
CA VAL A 2 22.18 1.18 76.31
C VAL A 2 21.21 0.38 75.43
N PHE A 3 21.35 0.59 74.11
CA PHE A 3 21.31 -0.33 72.95
C PHE A 3 20.31 -1.51 72.88
N LYS A 4 19.58 -1.62 71.75
CA LYS A 4 19.91 -2.60 70.67
C LYS A 4 19.05 -2.43 69.41
N ARG A 5 19.72 -2.65 68.27
CA ARG A 5 19.32 -2.55 66.85
C ARG A 5 18.62 -3.84 66.37
N PHE A 6 17.73 -3.77 65.38
CA PHE A 6 17.55 -4.75 64.27
C PHE A 6 16.77 -4.02 63.15
N ALA A 7 17.32 -3.76 61.97
CA ALA A 7 17.61 -4.66 60.83
C ALA A 7 16.43 -4.82 59.86
N GLY A 8 16.70 -4.67 58.56
CA GLY A 8 15.78 -4.91 57.43
C GLY A 8 15.28 -3.60 56.82
N GLY A 9 15.87 -3.02 55.77
CA GLY A 9 16.49 -3.69 54.63
C GLY A 9 15.41 -4.08 53.62
N LEU A 10 14.86 -3.10 52.89
CA LEU A 10 14.15 -3.37 51.63
C LEU A 10 14.38 -2.19 50.67
N LEU A 11 15.50 -2.27 49.94
CA LEU A 11 15.72 -1.50 48.72
C LEU A 11 14.73 -2.02 47.66
N LEU A 12 13.63 -1.31 47.44
CA LEU A 12 12.80 -1.48 46.25
C LEU A 12 13.54 -0.87 45.06
N ALA A 13 14.30 -1.73 44.37
CA ALA A 13 14.84 -1.41 43.06
C ALA A 13 13.69 -1.31 42.05
N PHE A 14 13.33 -0.08 41.69
CA PHE A 14 12.46 0.20 40.55
C PHE A 14 13.24 -0.18 39.28
N ALA A 15 13.09 -1.42 38.84
CA ALA A 15 13.61 -1.87 37.57
C ALA A 15 12.90 -1.07 36.46
N LEU A 16 13.62 -0.08 35.91
CA LEU A 16 13.29 0.55 34.64
C LEU A 16 13.20 -0.55 33.58
N LEU A 17 11.99 -1.01 33.29
CA LEU A 17 11.66 -1.64 32.03
C LEU A 17 11.83 -0.58 30.93
N CYS A 18 13.06 -0.39 30.49
CA CYS A 18 13.35 0.18 29.18
C CYS A 18 12.79 -0.82 28.15
N GLY A 19 11.48 -0.71 27.87
CA GLY A 19 10.89 -1.32 26.69
C GLY A 19 11.59 -0.73 25.48
N ALA A 20 12.50 -1.49 24.88
CA ALA A 20 13.06 -1.13 23.59
C ALA A 20 11.89 -0.82 22.65
N PRO A 21 11.89 0.30 21.92
CA PRO A 21 10.85 0.57 20.95
C PRO A 21 10.89 -0.57 19.95
N ALA A 22 9.88 -1.45 19.99
CA ALA A 22 9.64 -2.39 18.92
C ALA A 22 9.51 -1.52 17.67
N ALA A 23 10.47 -1.65 16.75
CA ALA A 23 10.46 -0.89 15.51
C ALA A 23 9.16 -1.22 14.78
N ALA A 24 8.17 -0.35 14.91
CA ALA A 24 6.91 -0.47 14.20
C ALA A 24 7.28 -0.47 12.72
N LYS A 25 6.92 -1.55 12.02
CA LYS A 25 7.11 -1.61 10.58
C LYS A 25 6.22 -0.52 9.98
N THR A 26 6.82 0.47 9.34
CA THR A 26 6.07 1.49 8.62
C THR A 26 5.72 0.95 7.24
N ALA A 27 4.45 0.98 6.87
CA ALA A 27 4.03 0.63 5.52
C ALA A 27 4.72 1.53 4.50
N LEU A 28 5.08 0.96 3.35
CA LEU A 28 5.70 1.73 2.27
C LEU A 28 4.62 2.53 1.51
N PRO A 29 4.96 3.71 0.98
CA PRO A 29 4.01 4.59 0.30
C PRO A 29 3.45 3.96 -0.97
N GLY A 30 2.15 4.17 -1.20
CA GLY A 30 1.41 3.63 -2.34
C GLY A 30 0.14 2.90 -1.90
N LEU A 31 -0.61 2.38 -2.87
CA LEU A 31 -1.77 1.53 -2.65
C LEU A 31 -1.32 0.07 -2.71
N PHE A 32 -1.46 -0.67 -1.61
CA PHE A 32 -1.24 -2.12 -1.61
C PHE A 32 -2.56 -2.86 -1.79
N LEU A 33 -2.57 -3.83 -2.71
CA LEU A 33 -3.71 -4.64 -3.11
C LEU A 33 -3.40 -6.12 -2.84
N HIS A 34 -4.31 -6.83 -2.18
CA HIS A 34 -4.38 -8.29 -2.25
C HIS A 34 -5.37 -8.75 -3.32
N ASN A 35 -5.28 -10.02 -3.72
CA ASN A 35 -6.28 -10.58 -4.62
C ASN A 35 -7.68 -10.55 -3.99
N GLY A 36 -8.68 -10.33 -4.83
CA GLY A 36 -10.06 -10.13 -4.44
C GLY A 36 -10.36 -8.74 -3.88
N GLN A 37 -9.38 -7.85 -3.80
CA GLN A 37 -9.59 -6.47 -3.33
C GLN A 37 -9.69 -5.49 -4.48
N ALA A 38 -10.53 -4.49 -4.28
CA ALA A 38 -10.54 -3.28 -5.08
C ALA A 38 -10.71 -2.06 -4.18
N PHE A 39 -10.09 -0.96 -4.58
CA PHE A 39 -10.16 0.32 -3.90
C PHE A 39 -10.41 1.45 -4.89
N ILE A 40 -11.11 2.48 -4.44
CA ILE A 40 -11.17 3.79 -5.08
C ILE A 40 -10.36 4.77 -4.24
N PHE A 41 -9.61 5.65 -4.89
CA PHE A 41 -8.72 6.60 -4.25
C PHE A 41 -8.54 7.86 -5.10
N ARG A 42 -8.02 8.91 -4.49
CA ARG A 42 -7.54 10.12 -5.17
C ARG A 42 -6.02 10.14 -5.19
N LEU A 43 -5.46 11.03 -6.00
CA LEU A 43 -4.02 11.28 -6.00
C LEU A 43 -3.70 12.65 -5.39
N GLU A 44 -2.75 12.67 -4.47
CA GLU A 44 -2.13 13.90 -3.97
C GLU A 44 -0.61 13.72 -4.04
N ALA A 45 0.07 14.65 -4.73
CA ALA A 45 1.51 14.57 -5.01
C ALA A 45 1.97 13.20 -5.55
N GLY A 46 1.16 12.59 -6.42
CA GLY A 46 1.46 11.29 -7.04
C GLY A 46 1.28 10.06 -6.14
N GLN A 47 0.68 10.24 -4.94
CA GLN A 47 0.41 9.17 -4.00
C GLN A 47 -1.11 8.96 -3.80
N PRO A 48 -1.57 7.70 -3.63
CA PRO A 48 -2.95 7.41 -3.28
C PRO A 48 -3.33 7.99 -1.92
N VAL A 49 -4.45 8.73 -1.89
CA VAL A 49 -5.09 9.27 -0.68
C VAL A 49 -6.59 8.98 -0.71
N ASP A 50 -7.27 9.13 0.44
CA ASP A 50 -8.70 8.85 0.60
C ASP A 50 -9.13 7.45 0.10
N ILE A 51 -8.29 6.46 0.37
CA ILE A 51 -8.47 5.09 -0.08
C ILE A 51 -9.72 4.50 0.58
N ARG A 52 -10.66 4.03 -0.23
CA ARG A 52 -11.88 3.34 0.22
C ARG A 52 -12.09 2.05 -0.53
N ALA A 53 -12.57 1.02 0.15
CA ALA A 53 -12.93 -0.24 -0.49
C ALA A 53 -13.99 -0.02 -1.57
N ALA A 54 -13.90 -0.80 -2.65
CA ALA A 54 -14.81 -0.72 -3.79
C ALA A 54 -15.32 -2.11 -4.16
N GLY A 55 -16.61 -2.19 -4.48
CA GLY A 55 -17.21 -3.36 -5.10
C GLY A 55 -16.88 -3.47 -6.58
N LYS A 56 -17.28 -4.58 -7.20
CA LYS A 56 -17.07 -4.84 -8.63
C LYS A 56 -17.71 -3.77 -9.51
N ASP A 57 -18.93 -3.35 -9.19
CA ASP A 57 -19.74 -2.43 -9.99
C ASP A 57 -19.53 -0.95 -9.63
N ASP A 58 -18.79 -0.67 -8.55
CA ASP A 58 -18.48 0.70 -8.15
C ASP A 58 -17.63 1.40 -9.22
N LYS A 59 -17.96 2.65 -9.52
CA LYS A 59 -17.21 3.49 -10.46
C LYS A 59 -16.48 4.60 -9.69
N PRO A 60 -15.23 4.92 -10.06
CA PRO A 60 -14.57 6.11 -9.55
C PRO A 60 -15.33 7.36 -10.01
N ALA A 61 -15.40 8.38 -9.15
CA ALA A 61 -15.89 9.70 -9.54
C ALA A 61 -14.81 10.48 -10.31
N LYS A 62 -15.17 11.63 -10.89
CA LYS A 62 -14.21 12.51 -11.56
C LYS A 62 -13.06 12.88 -10.62
N GLY A 63 -11.82 12.68 -11.08
CA GLY A 63 -10.60 12.89 -10.29
C GLY A 63 -10.23 11.73 -9.37
N GLU A 64 -11.00 10.65 -9.36
CA GLU A 64 -10.67 9.41 -8.63
C GLU A 64 -10.15 8.34 -9.61
N LEU A 65 -9.47 7.36 -9.02
CA LEU A 65 -9.04 6.14 -9.68
C LEU A 65 -9.63 4.94 -8.95
N LYS A 66 -9.90 3.87 -9.68
CA LYS A 66 -10.22 2.56 -9.13
C LYS A 66 -9.12 1.59 -9.53
N ALA A 67 -8.59 0.84 -8.57
CA ALA A 67 -7.71 -0.28 -8.83
C ALA A 67 -8.24 -1.54 -8.16
N GLY A 68 -8.20 -2.67 -8.85
CA GLY A 68 -8.61 -3.96 -8.31
C GLY A 68 -7.71 -5.08 -8.80
N LEU A 69 -7.44 -6.02 -7.92
CA LEU A 69 -6.63 -7.20 -8.21
C LEU A 69 -7.53 -8.44 -8.06
N GLU A 70 -7.81 -9.13 -9.16
CA GLU A 70 -8.71 -10.28 -9.20
C GLU A 70 -7.93 -11.60 -9.40
N ASP A 71 -8.38 -12.67 -8.74
CA ASP A 71 -7.91 -14.03 -9.01
C ASP A 71 -8.69 -14.63 -10.19
N ASN A 72 -8.06 -14.68 -11.36
CA ASN A 72 -8.65 -15.25 -12.57
C ASN A 72 -7.56 -15.91 -13.42
N PHE A 73 -7.32 -17.21 -13.20
CA PHE A 73 -6.21 -17.98 -13.81
C PHE A 73 -4.84 -17.31 -13.62
N GLY A 74 -4.56 -16.91 -12.39
CA GLY A 74 -3.47 -16.01 -12.02
C GLY A 74 -4.03 -14.74 -11.39
N SER A 75 -3.23 -13.68 -11.33
CA SER A 75 -3.68 -12.37 -10.85
C SER A 75 -3.88 -11.41 -12.01
N THR A 76 -5.01 -10.70 -12.01
CA THR A 76 -5.30 -9.66 -13.00
C THR A 76 -5.53 -8.34 -12.28
N LEU A 77 -4.67 -7.35 -12.56
CA LEU A 77 -4.89 -5.98 -12.15
C LEU A 77 -5.77 -5.28 -13.18
N THR A 78 -6.81 -4.61 -12.71
CA THR A 78 -7.58 -3.63 -13.49
C THR A 78 -7.45 -2.28 -12.83
N VAL A 79 -7.08 -1.26 -13.60
CA VAL A 79 -7.05 0.13 -13.11
C VAL A 79 -7.87 1.00 -14.05
N THR A 80 -8.73 1.85 -13.51
CA THR A 80 -9.52 2.84 -14.25
C THR A 80 -9.29 4.21 -13.63
N SER A 81 -9.05 5.22 -14.47
CA SER A 81 -8.84 6.59 -14.04
C SER A 81 -9.92 7.50 -14.61
N GLU A 82 -10.52 8.34 -13.77
CA GLU A 82 -11.39 9.44 -14.18
C GLU A 82 -10.70 10.80 -13.95
N ALA A 83 -9.37 10.79 -13.93
CA ALA A 83 -8.55 12.00 -13.92
C ALA A 83 -8.71 12.79 -15.23
N SER A 84 -8.37 14.08 -15.22
CA SER A 84 -8.42 14.93 -16.42
C SER A 84 -7.26 14.71 -17.39
N GLU A 85 -6.22 14.00 -16.97
CA GLU A 85 -4.99 13.79 -17.72
C GLU A 85 -4.59 12.30 -17.74
N GLN A 86 -3.72 11.94 -18.69
CA GLN A 86 -3.12 10.61 -18.73
C GLN A 86 -2.08 10.48 -17.61
N LEU A 87 -2.02 9.30 -16.99
CA LEU A 87 -1.15 9.06 -15.85
C LEU A 87 -0.30 7.83 -16.07
N ASP A 88 1.00 7.92 -15.79
CA ASP A 88 1.86 6.78 -15.61
C ASP A 88 1.84 6.34 -14.14
N TYR A 89 1.88 5.04 -13.90
CA TYR A 89 2.09 4.47 -12.56
C TYR A 89 3.10 3.33 -12.58
N GLU A 90 3.63 3.01 -11.40
CA GLU A 90 4.50 1.85 -11.20
C GLU A 90 3.79 0.78 -10.39
N ALA A 91 3.89 -0.46 -10.86
CA ALA A 91 3.45 -1.65 -10.14
C ALA A 91 4.64 -2.43 -9.55
N TRP A 92 4.48 -2.89 -8.32
CA TRP A 92 5.47 -3.66 -7.58
C TRP A 92 4.83 -4.92 -6.99
N ILE A 93 5.29 -6.09 -7.41
CA ILE A 93 4.86 -7.37 -6.82
C ILE A 93 5.49 -7.50 -5.45
N ALA A 94 4.68 -7.49 -4.39
CA ALA A 94 5.14 -7.45 -3.02
C ALA A 94 4.43 -8.51 -2.16
N LYS A 95 5.13 -9.07 -1.18
CA LYS A 95 4.58 -10.11 -0.30
C LYS A 95 3.63 -9.52 0.74
N ASP A 96 3.87 -8.27 1.11
CA ASP A 96 3.12 -7.51 2.11
C ASP A 96 3.34 -6.00 1.89
N GLU A 97 2.55 -5.20 2.61
CA GLU A 97 2.56 -3.73 2.59
C GLU A 97 3.86 -3.08 3.09
N TYR A 98 4.78 -3.84 3.69
CA TYR A 98 6.07 -3.37 4.22
C TYR A 98 7.25 -3.71 3.30
N SER A 99 7.08 -4.69 2.42
CA SER A 99 8.12 -5.19 1.52
C SER A 99 8.25 -4.33 0.26
N LYS A 100 9.48 -4.08 -0.21
CA LYS A 100 9.70 -3.30 -1.45
C LYS A 100 9.12 -4.01 -2.67
N GLY A 101 9.23 -5.33 -2.72
CA GLY A 101 8.78 -6.13 -3.85
C GLY A 101 9.70 -6.05 -5.06
N THR A 102 9.24 -6.64 -6.16
CA THR A 102 9.88 -6.59 -7.48
C THR A 102 9.08 -5.65 -8.38
N ARG A 103 9.71 -4.59 -8.90
CA ARG A 103 9.08 -3.69 -9.87
C ARG A 103 8.73 -4.46 -11.13
N THR A 104 7.54 -4.23 -11.66
CA THR A 104 7.12 -4.73 -12.97
C THR A 104 7.46 -3.68 -14.03
N LYS A 105 6.45 -3.13 -14.71
CA LYS A 105 6.53 -2.15 -15.78
C LYS A 105 5.96 -0.81 -15.30
N VAL A 106 6.23 0.25 -16.07
CA VAL A 106 5.45 1.48 -15.95
C VAL A 106 4.24 1.33 -16.86
N CYS A 107 3.07 1.78 -16.43
CA CYS A 107 1.84 1.65 -17.21
C CYS A 107 1.15 2.99 -17.33
N THR A 108 0.77 3.35 -18.56
CA THR A 108 -0.01 4.55 -18.87
C THR A 108 -1.50 4.27 -18.78
N LEU A 109 -2.22 5.11 -18.03
CA LEU A 109 -3.66 5.13 -17.86
C LEU A 109 -4.27 6.28 -18.66
N VAL A 110 -5.19 5.93 -19.56
CA VAL A 110 -5.97 6.91 -20.31
C VAL A 110 -7.29 7.17 -19.58
N PRO A 111 -7.70 8.43 -19.37
CA PRO A 111 -8.98 8.75 -18.73
C PRO A 111 -10.18 8.03 -19.34
N GLY A 112 -11.01 7.44 -18.48
CA GLY A 112 -12.22 6.70 -18.86
C GLY A 112 -11.97 5.34 -19.54
N GLN A 113 -10.71 4.91 -19.67
CA GLN A 113 -10.35 3.61 -20.23
C GLN A 113 -9.74 2.70 -19.15
N PRO A 114 -10.17 1.44 -19.07
CA PRO A 114 -9.53 0.49 -18.17
C PRO A 114 -8.17 0.05 -18.72
N GLY A 115 -7.15 0.09 -17.88
CA GLY A 115 -5.86 -0.56 -18.07
C GLY A 115 -5.86 -1.94 -17.42
N PHE A 116 -5.16 -2.89 -18.04
CA PHE A 116 -5.08 -4.28 -17.57
C PHE A 116 -3.64 -4.77 -17.53
N GLU A 117 -3.28 -5.43 -16.44
CA GLU A 117 -2.07 -6.25 -16.35
C GLU A 117 -2.45 -7.64 -15.84
N ASN A 118 -1.82 -8.68 -16.39
CA ASN A 118 -2.08 -10.06 -16.00
C ASN A 118 -0.76 -10.78 -15.70
N TRP A 119 -0.79 -11.55 -14.62
CA TRP A 119 0.28 -12.47 -14.23
C TRP A 119 -0.28 -13.89 -14.22
N PRO A 120 0.44 -14.87 -14.78
CA PRO A 120 -0.02 -16.25 -14.81
C PRO A 120 -0.02 -16.89 -13.41
N GLU A 121 0.79 -16.39 -12.49
CA GLU A 121 0.79 -16.78 -11.08
C GLU A 121 -0.18 -15.93 -10.23
N THR A 122 -0.68 -16.54 -9.16
CA THR A 122 -1.38 -15.83 -8.08
C THR A 122 -0.36 -15.04 -7.25
N LEU A 123 -0.50 -13.71 -7.25
CA LEU A 123 0.35 -12.80 -6.49
C LEU A 123 -0.09 -12.75 -5.02
N ALA A 124 0.87 -12.61 -4.10
CA ALA A 124 0.56 -12.35 -2.69
C ALA A 124 -0.01 -10.93 -2.48
N GLY A 125 0.43 -10.00 -3.31
CA GLY A 125 -0.08 -8.65 -3.39
C GLY A 125 0.70 -7.79 -4.39
N LEU A 126 0.16 -6.61 -4.63
CA LEU A 126 0.69 -5.64 -5.59
C LEU A 126 0.65 -4.24 -4.97
N ARG A 127 1.74 -3.48 -5.09
CA ARG A 127 1.75 -2.07 -4.72
C ARG A 127 1.74 -1.19 -5.96
N LEU A 128 0.81 -0.25 -6.01
CA LEU A 128 0.77 0.81 -7.01
C LEU A 128 1.34 2.10 -6.40
N THR A 129 2.25 2.75 -7.11
CA THR A 129 2.92 3.96 -6.61
C THR A 129 3.37 4.86 -7.76
N ASN A 130 3.92 6.01 -7.41
CA ASN A 130 4.58 6.96 -8.31
C ASN A 130 3.68 7.39 -9.49
N PHE A 131 2.44 7.77 -9.18
CA PHE A 131 1.53 8.27 -10.20
C PHE A 131 1.99 9.65 -10.67
N LYS A 132 2.13 9.85 -11.98
CA LYS A 132 2.58 11.12 -12.57
C LYS A 132 1.91 11.35 -13.92
N PRO A 133 1.82 12.59 -14.41
CA PRO A 133 1.41 12.84 -15.78
C PRO A 133 2.23 12.03 -16.78
N ALA A 134 1.55 11.34 -17.69
CA ALA A 134 2.19 10.54 -18.72
C ALA A 134 2.87 11.44 -19.77
N GLY A 135 3.98 10.94 -20.34
CA GLY A 135 4.56 11.51 -21.54
C GLY A 135 3.79 11.11 -22.81
N ASP A 136 4.45 11.15 -23.97
CA ASP A 136 3.85 10.72 -25.25
C ASP A 136 3.77 9.18 -25.42
N SER A 137 4.02 8.41 -24.36
CA SER A 137 4.01 6.95 -24.36
C SER A 137 2.60 6.39 -24.08
N PHE A 138 2.31 5.20 -24.63
CA PHE A 138 1.06 4.48 -24.40
C PHE A 138 1.36 3.02 -24.03
N GLY A 139 0.60 2.49 -23.08
CA GLY A 139 0.68 1.07 -22.67
C GLY A 139 1.59 0.82 -21.47
N CYS A 140 2.04 -0.43 -21.31
CA CYS A 140 2.94 -0.84 -20.24
C CYS A 140 4.32 -1.21 -20.79
N ASP A 141 5.35 -0.38 -20.53
CA ASP A 141 6.71 -0.53 -21.03
C ASP A 141 7.63 -1.30 -20.07
#